data_AF-A0A6M0EM26-F1
#
_entry.id   AF-A0A6M0EM26-F1
#
_cell.length_a   1.000
_cell.length_b   1.000
_cell.length_c   1.000
_cell.angle_alpha   90.00
_cell.angle_beta   90.00
_cell.angle_gamma   90.00
#
_symmetry.space_group_name_H-M   'P 1'
#
loop_
_entity.id
_entity.type
_entity.pdbx_description
1 polymer ?
#
loop_
_entity_poly.entity_id
_entity_poly.type
_entity_poly.pdbx_seq_one_letter_code
_entity_poly.pdbx_strand_id
1 'polypeptide(L)'
;MTITEQKEQEVKRKSKLRRRKVAPNRNKKIKPSNRWKKARKAVSRLQRKVSNQRLDWQHKVTSDIASRYEIGVTEELRVRNLTRKAKKGSKRNRQKAGLNKSILDVGMSTLNKMIGYKIEAKGGLLLVLDTKKVKPSQRCPNCGKVHKHWAELSNRHHVCDACGFEIERDQGSALVMYQVAINQQPGDGIALVNVDASSSTSKRRNCKDTGSLKQLHF
;
A
#
# COMPACT_ATOMS: atom_id res chain seq x y z
N MET A 1 -11.60 -0.98 -22.40
CA MET A 1 -12.09 -0.15 -21.28
C MET A 1 -12.40 -1.06 -20.11
N THR A 2 -11.81 -0.79 -18.95
CA THR A 2 -12.09 -1.57 -17.73
C THR A 2 -13.53 -1.29 -17.24
N ILE A 3 -14.16 -2.24 -16.55
CA ILE A 3 -15.54 -2.10 -16.03
C ILE A 3 -15.71 -0.82 -15.19
N THR A 4 -14.65 -0.42 -14.49
CA THR A 4 -14.53 0.83 -13.73
C THR A 4 -14.65 2.06 -14.63
N GLU A 5 -13.94 2.14 -15.75
CA GLU A 5 -14.01 3.29 -16.69
C GLU A 5 -15.41 3.51 -17.26
N GLN A 6 -16.10 2.42 -17.62
CA GLN A 6 -17.48 2.50 -18.11
C GLN A 6 -18.43 3.04 -17.04
N LYS A 7 -18.31 2.55 -15.79
CA LYS A 7 -19.12 3.02 -14.66
C LYS A 7 -18.84 4.48 -14.32
N GLU A 8 -17.60 4.92 -14.46
CA GLU A 8 -17.23 6.32 -14.26
C GLU A 8 -17.80 7.27 -15.30
N GLN A 9 -17.77 6.87 -16.58
CA GLN A 9 -18.43 7.64 -17.63
C GLN A 9 -19.93 7.76 -17.35
N GLU A 10 -20.55 6.69 -16.87
CA GLU A 10 -21.96 6.68 -16.45
C GLU A 10 -22.20 7.64 -15.26
N VAL A 11 -21.33 7.63 -14.25
CA VAL A 11 -21.36 8.58 -13.11
C VAL A 11 -21.21 10.02 -13.60
N LYS A 12 -20.29 10.29 -14.53
CA LYS A 12 -20.07 11.63 -15.10
C LYS A 12 -21.29 12.10 -15.89
N ARG A 13 -21.88 11.23 -16.71
CA ARG A 13 -23.12 11.50 -17.47
C ARG A 13 -24.28 11.82 -16.54
N LYS A 14 -24.57 10.97 -15.55
CA LYS A 14 -25.65 11.21 -14.57
C LYS A 14 -25.37 12.43 -13.68
N SER A 15 -24.10 12.75 -13.42
CA SER A 15 -23.72 13.95 -12.67
C SER A 15 -23.97 15.24 -13.44
N LYS A 16 -24.00 15.23 -14.79
CA LYS A 16 -24.42 16.40 -15.59
C LYS A 16 -25.88 16.76 -15.32
N LEU A 17 -26.76 15.77 -15.19
CA LEU A 17 -28.19 15.96 -14.87
C LEU A 17 -28.42 16.61 -13.49
N ARG A 18 -27.41 16.61 -12.62
CA ARG A 18 -27.45 17.27 -11.31
C ARG A 18 -27.05 18.76 -11.38
N ARG A 19 -26.38 19.20 -12.45
CA ARG A 19 -25.91 20.59 -12.57
C ARG A 19 -27.09 21.54 -12.69
N ARG A 20 -26.98 22.67 -12.02
CA ARG A 20 -27.94 23.77 -12.05
C ARG A 20 -27.22 25.06 -11.66
N LYS A 21 -27.79 26.22 -12.04
CA LYS A 21 -27.21 27.54 -11.72
C LYS A 21 -26.99 27.73 -10.22
N VAL A 22 -27.94 27.31 -9.38
CA VAL A 22 -27.84 27.43 -7.91
C VAL A 22 -28.01 26.07 -7.24
N ALA A 23 -26.91 25.45 -6.77
CA ALA A 23 -26.94 24.14 -6.09
C ALA A 23 -27.74 24.19 -4.76
N PRO A 24 -28.33 23.07 -4.29
CA PRO A 24 -29.04 23.08 -3.02
C PRO A 24 -28.04 23.31 -1.90
N ASN A 25 -28.37 24.20 -0.99
CA ASN A 25 -27.49 24.62 0.09
C ASN A 25 -28.32 24.81 1.35
N ARG A 26 -28.03 23.99 2.37
CA ARG A 26 -28.73 24.01 3.66
C ARG A 26 -28.53 25.35 4.38
N ASN A 27 -27.32 25.90 4.35
CA ASN A 27 -26.97 27.16 5.03
C ASN A 27 -27.69 28.36 4.41
N LYS A 28 -27.90 28.34 3.09
CA LYS A 28 -28.65 29.37 2.36
C LYS A 28 -30.17 29.08 2.29
N LYS A 29 -30.67 28.07 3.02
CA LYS A 29 -32.07 27.60 2.99
C LYS A 29 -32.59 27.23 1.59
N ILE A 30 -31.70 26.89 0.65
CA ILE A 30 -32.05 26.55 -0.74
C ILE A 30 -32.42 25.07 -0.82
N LYS A 31 -33.72 24.79 -0.90
CA LYS A 31 -34.25 23.42 -0.94
C LYS A 31 -33.90 22.69 -2.27
N PRO A 32 -33.64 21.37 -2.21
CA PRO A 32 -33.47 20.55 -3.41
C PRO A 32 -34.82 20.20 -4.04
N SER A 33 -34.95 20.34 -5.36
CA SER A 33 -36.13 19.89 -6.10
C SER A 33 -36.21 18.36 -6.19
N ASN A 34 -37.40 17.82 -6.43
CA ASN A 34 -37.60 16.36 -6.57
C ASN A 34 -36.76 15.76 -7.70
N ARG A 35 -36.66 16.45 -8.85
CA ARG A 35 -35.79 16.04 -9.97
C ARG A 35 -34.31 15.96 -9.55
N TRP A 36 -33.83 16.92 -8.77
CA TRP A 36 -32.46 16.91 -8.27
C TRP A 36 -32.20 15.78 -7.28
N LYS A 37 -33.15 15.51 -6.36
CA LYS A 37 -33.07 14.38 -5.43
C LYS A 37 -32.99 13.04 -6.19
N LYS A 38 -33.81 12.86 -7.24
CA LYS A 38 -33.79 11.67 -8.11
C LYS A 38 -32.42 11.49 -8.79
N ALA A 39 -31.87 12.55 -9.38
CA ALA A 39 -30.54 12.53 -9.99
C ALA A 39 -29.42 12.24 -8.97
N ARG A 40 -29.46 12.85 -7.77
CA ARG A 40 -28.50 12.57 -6.68
C ARG A 40 -28.55 11.11 -6.25
N LYS A 41 -29.76 10.55 -6.06
CA LYS A 41 -29.94 9.13 -5.69
C LYS A 41 -29.36 8.21 -6.77
N ALA A 42 -29.58 8.51 -8.05
CA ALA A 42 -29.03 7.73 -9.16
C ALA A 42 -27.48 7.75 -9.18
N VAL A 43 -26.86 8.92 -8.99
CA VAL A 43 -25.39 9.05 -8.90
C VAL A 43 -24.85 8.30 -7.68
N SER A 44 -25.49 8.45 -6.52
CA SER A 44 -25.08 7.78 -5.28
C SER A 44 -25.15 6.25 -5.40
N ARG A 45 -26.19 5.70 -6.06
CA ARG A 45 -26.29 4.26 -6.33
C ARG A 45 -25.12 3.75 -7.17
N LEU A 46 -24.74 4.47 -8.23
CA LEU A 46 -23.61 4.09 -9.07
C LEU A 46 -22.29 4.16 -8.30
N GLN A 47 -22.05 5.25 -7.55
CA GLN A 47 -20.84 5.40 -6.74
C GLN A 47 -20.72 4.31 -5.68
N ARG A 48 -21.84 3.94 -5.04
CA ARG A 48 -21.89 2.81 -4.09
C ARG A 48 -21.53 1.50 -4.79
N LYS A 49 -22.07 1.24 -5.97
CA LYS A 49 -21.73 0.03 -6.74
C LYS A 49 -20.23 -0.06 -7.03
N VAL A 50 -19.63 1.02 -7.51
CA VAL A 50 -18.18 1.09 -7.77
C VAL A 50 -17.38 0.89 -6.48
N SER A 51 -17.80 1.52 -5.38
CA SER A 51 -17.13 1.36 -4.08
C SER A 51 -17.20 -0.09 -3.58
N ASN A 52 -18.35 -0.75 -3.72
CA ASN A 52 -18.52 -2.15 -3.31
C ASN A 52 -17.69 -3.09 -4.18
N GLN A 53 -17.62 -2.86 -5.49
CA GLN A 53 -16.77 -3.65 -6.39
C GLN A 53 -15.29 -3.51 -6.03
N ARG A 54 -14.83 -2.29 -5.71
CA ARG A 54 -13.47 -2.07 -5.25
C ARG A 54 -13.19 -2.77 -3.92
N LEU A 55 -14.11 -2.68 -2.96
CA LEU A 55 -13.98 -3.35 -1.67
C LEU A 55 -13.94 -4.88 -1.83
N ASP A 56 -14.82 -5.45 -2.65
CA ASP A 56 -14.82 -6.88 -2.97
C ASP A 56 -13.47 -7.33 -3.54
N TRP A 57 -12.96 -6.61 -4.54
CA TRP A 57 -11.63 -6.87 -5.10
C TRP A 57 -10.53 -6.78 -4.04
N GLN A 58 -10.52 -5.72 -3.21
CA GLN A 58 -9.55 -5.57 -2.13
C GLN A 58 -9.62 -6.72 -1.14
N HIS A 59 -10.82 -7.16 -0.73
CA HIS A 59 -10.98 -8.29 0.18
C HIS A 59 -10.46 -9.58 -0.44
N LYS A 60 -10.76 -9.86 -1.72
CA LYS A 60 -10.28 -11.06 -2.42
C LYS A 60 -8.76 -11.09 -2.50
N VAL A 61 -8.14 -10.03 -2.98
CA VAL A 61 -6.68 -9.93 -3.12
C VAL A 61 -5.98 -10.03 -1.77
N THR A 62 -6.45 -9.31 -0.75
CA THR A 62 -5.82 -9.34 0.57
C THR A 62 -6.02 -10.67 1.30
N SER A 63 -7.15 -11.35 1.10
CA SER A 63 -7.34 -12.71 1.62
C SER A 63 -6.40 -13.71 0.97
N ASP A 64 -6.22 -13.62 -0.35
CA ASP A 64 -5.33 -14.47 -1.14
C ASP A 64 -3.84 -14.26 -0.81
N ILE A 65 -3.43 -13.01 -0.53
CA ILE A 65 -2.09 -12.72 0.00
C ILE A 65 -1.93 -13.33 1.40
N ALA A 66 -2.86 -13.05 2.31
CA ALA A 66 -2.78 -13.54 3.69
C ALA A 66 -2.94 -15.07 3.80
N SER A 67 -3.44 -15.78 2.79
CA SER A 67 -3.46 -17.26 2.79
C SER A 67 -2.16 -17.90 2.35
N ARG A 68 -1.30 -17.16 1.65
CA ARG A 68 -0.05 -17.69 1.10
C ARG A 68 1.18 -17.28 1.90
N TYR A 69 1.10 -16.15 2.60
CA TYR A 69 2.25 -15.55 3.27
C TYR A 69 1.92 -15.19 4.71
N GLU A 70 2.82 -15.59 5.61
CA GLU A 70 2.77 -15.28 7.05
C GLU A 70 3.46 -13.97 7.37
N ILE A 71 4.41 -13.54 6.53
CA ILE A 71 5.16 -12.30 6.70
C ILE A 71 4.88 -11.39 5.52
N GLY A 72 4.36 -10.20 5.79
CA GLY A 72 4.21 -9.14 4.82
C GLY A 72 5.22 -8.03 5.07
N VAL A 73 5.87 -7.52 4.03
CA VAL A 73 6.72 -6.33 4.11
C VAL A 73 6.12 -5.25 3.22
N THR A 74 5.86 -4.08 3.80
CA THR A 74 5.26 -2.95 3.08
C THR A 74 6.03 -1.67 3.35
N GLU A 75 5.86 -0.69 2.47
CA GLU A 75 6.41 0.64 2.65
C GLU A 75 5.47 1.56 3.46
N GLU A 76 6.06 2.50 4.22
CA GLU A 76 5.30 3.57 4.87
C GLU A 76 4.72 4.55 3.83
N LEU A 77 3.58 4.19 3.25
CA LEU A 77 2.88 4.99 2.24
C LEU A 77 2.08 6.13 2.87
N ARG A 78 2.65 7.35 2.80
CA ARG A 78 1.94 8.58 3.18
C ARG A 78 0.99 9.05 2.06
N VAL A 79 -0.07 8.27 1.80
CA VAL A 79 -1.03 8.50 0.69
C VAL A 79 -1.63 9.91 0.70
N ARG A 80 -1.88 10.49 1.89
CA ARG A 80 -2.39 11.87 2.03
C ARG A 80 -1.51 12.90 1.33
N ASN A 81 -0.19 12.71 1.39
CA ASN A 81 0.78 13.59 0.73
C ASN A 81 0.78 13.37 -0.78
N LEU A 82 0.65 12.12 -1.22
CA LEU A 82 0.58 11.75 -2.63
C LEU A 82 -0.67 12.31 -3.30
N THR A 83 -1.81 12.39 -2.60
CA THR A 83 -3.07 12.88 -3.14
C THR A 83 -3.31 14.38 -2.93
N ARG A 84 -2.28 15.16 -2.55
CA ARG A 84 -2.41 16.61 -2.37
C ARG A 84 -2.78 17.27 -3.69
N LYS A 85 -3.65 18.28 -3.62
CA LYS A 85 -4.00 19.11 -4.78
C LYS A 85 -2.76 19.85 -5.28
N ALA A 86 -2.71 20.10 -6.58
CA ALA A 86 -1.68 20.95 -7.16
C ALA A 86 -1.75 22.38 -6.59
N LYS A 87 -0.59 23.06 -6.56
CA LYS A 87 -0.50 24.45 -6.09
C LYS A 87 -1.39 25.36 -6.94
N LYS A 88 -2.00 26.36 -6.31
CA LYS A 88 -2.81 27.38 -7.01
C LYS A 88 -1.96 28.03 -8.12
N GLY A 89 -2.51 28.15 -9.33
CA GLY A 89 -1.79 28.66 -10.51
C GLY A 89 -0.94 27.63 -11.27
N SER A 90 -0.87 26.37 -10.83
CA SER A 90 -0.08 25.36 -11.55
C SER A 90 -0.70 24.99 -12.90
N LYS A 91 0.11 25.02 -13.97
CA LYS A 91 -0.25 24.50 -15.30
C LYS A 91 -0.55 22.98 -15.28
N ARG A 92 -0.07 22.24 -14.26
CA ARG A 92 -0.23 20.77 -14.12
C ARG A 92 -1.45 20.34 -13.28
N ASN A 93 -2.40 21.23 -13.02
CA ASN A 93 -3.59 20.93 -12.21
C ASN A 93 -4.37 19.71 -12.72
N ARG A 94 -4.61 19.61 -14.03
CA ARG A 94 -5.38 18.51 -14.63
C ARG A 94 -4.64 17.17 -14.54
N GLN A 95 -3.34 17.17 -14.86
CA GLN A 95 -2.49 15.98 -14.74
C GLN A 95 -2.45 15.49 -13.29
N LYS A 96 -2.24 16.41 -12.32
CA LYS A 96 -2.22 16.04 -10.89
C LYS A 96 -3.56 15.51 -10.40
N ALA A 97 -4.67 16.09 -10.85
CA ALA A 97 -6.00 15.56 -10.53
C ALA A 97 -6.22 14.14 -11.08
N GLY A 98 -5.73 13.85 -12.30
CA GLY A 98 -5.75 12.52 -12.88
C GLY A 98 -4.94 11.50 -12.08
N LEU A 99 -3.69 11.85 -11.71
CA LEU A 99 -2.83 11.01 -10.87
C LEU A 99 -3.44 10.77 -9.48
N ASN A 100 -3.97 11.81 -8.84
CA ASN A 100 -4.61 11.66 -7.53
C ASN A 100 -5.82 10.71 -7.61
N LYS A 101 -6.55 10.75 -8.73
CA LYS A 101 -7.68 9.87 -8.97
C LYS A 101 -7.22 8.41 -9.10
N SER A 102 -6.21 8.11 -9.93
CA SER A 102 -5.72 6.74 -10.09
C SER A 102 -5.19 6.16 -8.77
N ILE A 103 -4.46 6.94 -7.98
CA ILE A 103 -3.99 6.52 -6.64
C ILE A 103 -5.18 6.19 -5.71
N LEU A 104 -6.22 7.03 -5.71
CA LEU A 104 -7.40 6.83 -4.86
C LEU A 104 -8.29 5.67 -5.33
N ASP A 105 -8.33 5.39 -6.63
CA ASP A 105 -9.11 4.27 -7.16
C ASP A 105 -8.50 2.92 -6.78
N VAL A 106 -7.18 2.80 -6.69
CA VAL A 106 -6.52 1.59 -6.15
C VAL A 106 -6.80 1.45 -4.65
N GLY A 107 -6.75 2.56 -3.90
CA GLY A 107 -7.03 2.56 -2.47
C GLY A 107 -5.92 1.90 -1.64
N MET A 108 -4.65 2.17 -1.97
CA MET A 108 -3.46 1.55 -1.36
C MET A 108 -3.46 1.58 0.18
N SER A 109 -3.94 2.67 0.80
CA SER A 109 -4.02 2.75 2.27
C SER A 109 -5.00 1.73 2.87
N THR A 110 -6.15 1.51 2.24
CA THR A 110 -7.12 0.51 2.68
C THR A 110 -6.57 -0.89 2.44
N LEU A 111 -5.90 -1.10 1.31
CA LEU A 111 -5.29 -2.38 0.96
C LEU A 111 -4.19 -2.78 1.96
N ASN A 112 -3.27 -1.89 2.31
CA ASN A 112 -2.23 -2.16 3.31
C ASN A 112 -2.82 -2.49 4.69
N LYS A 113 -3.86 -1.75 5.12
CA LYS A 113 -4.58 -2.04 6.36
C LYS A 113 -5.24 -3.43 6.32
N MET A 114 -5.84 -3.78 5.18
CA MET A 114 -6.49 -5.07 4.99
C MET A 114 -5.50 -6.23 4.97
N ILE A 115 -4.32 -6.05 4.37
CA ILE A 115 -3.24 -7.02 4.45
C ILE A 115 -2.80 -7.20 5.91
N GLY A 116 -2.54 -6.09 6.61
CA GLY A 116 -2.07 -6.12 8.01
C GLY A 116 -2.97 -6.92 8.93
N TYR A 117 -4.25 -6.52 9.05
CA TYR A 117 -5.13 -7.21 9.99
C TYR A 117 -5.39 -8.67 9.60
N LYS A 118 -5.36 -9.02 8.30
CA LYS A 118 -5.59 -10.40 7.86
C LYS A 118 -4.40 -11.31 8.08
N ILE A 119 -3.19 -10.78 7.94
CA ILE A 119 -1.95 -11.51 8.27
C ILE A 119 -1.87 -11.70 9.79
N GLU A 120 -2.10 -10.63 10.56
CA GLU A 120 -2.13 -10.68 12.03
C GLU A 120 -3.18 -11.66 12.57
N ALA A 121 -4.39 -11.68 11.97
CA ALA A 121 -5.45 -12.62 12.34
C ALA A 121 -5.06 -14.10 12.17
N LYS A 122 -4.01 -14.40 11.40
CA LYS A 122 -3.48 -15.74 11.20
C LYS A 122 -2.18 -16.01 11.98
N GLY A 123 -1.78 -15.10 12.87
CA GLY A 123 -0.55 -15.19 13.64
C GLY A 123 0.70 -14.71 12.89
N GLY A 124 0.53 -14.12 11.71
CA GLY A 124 1.62 -13.57 10.92
C GLY A 124 2.05 -12.16 11.36
N LEU A 125 3.06 -11.62 10.69
CA LEU A 125 3.62 -10.30 10.98
C LEU A 125 3.62 -9.39 9.74
N LEU A 126 3.16 -8.14 9.91
CA LEU A 126 3.32 -7.09 8.90
C LEU A 126 4.42 -6.11 9.32
N LEU A 127 5.48 -6.03 8.53
CA LEU A 127 6.56 -5.07 8.71
C LEU A 127 6.35 -3.85 7.81
N VAL A 128 6.53 -2.65 8.36
CA VAL A 128 6.46 -1.38 7.64
C VAL A 128 7.84 -0.74 7.65
N LEU A 129 8.47 -0.64 6.48
CA LEU A 129 9.82 -0.07 6.34
C LEU A 129 9.78 1.40 5.91
N ASP A 130 10.73 2.18 6.42
CA ASP A 130 10.98 3.56 5.99
C ASP A 130 11.77 3.57 4.68
N THR A 131 11.05 3.68 3.57
CA THR A 131 11.65 3.65 2.22
C THR A 131 12.55 4.83 1.92
N LYS A 132 12.50 5.93 2.68
CA LYS A 132 13.44 7.05 2.47
C LYS A 132 14.85 6.68 2.88
N LYS A 133 14.99 5.84 3.91
CA LYS A 133 16.27 5.32 4.38
C LYS A 133 16.73 4.15 3.51
N VAL A 134 15.83 3.19 3.28
CA VAL A 134 16.15 1.95 2.55
C VAL A 134 16.43 2.21 1.05
N LYS A 135 15.64 3.09 0.42
CA LYS A 135 15.67 3.40 -1.03
C LYS A 135 15.58 2.13 -1.91
N PRO A 136 14.55 1.29 -1.73
CA PRO A 136 14.48 -0.02 -2.39
C PRO A 136 14.51 0.06 -3.92
N SER A 137 13.91 1.10 -4.50
CA SER A 137 13.89 1.29 -5.96
C SER A 137 15.20 1.83 -6.55
N GLN A 138 16.21 2.12 -5.72
CA GLN A 138 17.50 2.66 -6.14
C GLN A 138 18.67 1.82 -5.62
N ARG A 139 18.42 0.86 -4.73
CA ARG A 139 19.45 0.05 -4.09
C ARG A 139 19.61 -1.26 -4.84
N CYS A 140 20.84 -1.63 -5.13
CA CYS A 140 21.14 -2.95 -5.68
C CYS A 140 20.92 -4.02 -4.59
N PRO A 141 20.09 -5.04 -4.83
CA PRO A 141 19.90 -6.13 -3.87
C PRO A 141 21.15 -6.99 -3.67
N ASN A 142 22.04 -7.05 -4.65
CA ASN A 142 23.23 -7.89 -4.57
C ASN A 142 24.37 -7.24 -3.77
N CYS A 143 24.75 -6.01 -4.10
CA CYS A 143 25.90 -5.34 -3.47
C CYS A 143 25.52 -4.17 -2.55
N GLY A 144 24.25 -3.78 -2.50
CA GLY A 144 23.77 -2.70 -1.64
C GLY A 144 24.05 -1.29 -2.16
N LYS A 145 24.73 -1.12 -3.29
CA LYS A 145 25.03 0.21 -3.86
C LYS A 145 23.75 0.93 -4.25
N VAL A 146 23.65 2.22 -3.93
CA VAL A 146 22.52 3.07 -4.30
C VAL A 146 22.82 3.84 -5.59
N HIS A 147 22.04 3.59 -6.64
CA HIS A 147 22.14 4.23 -7.94
C HIS A 147 21.03 5.30 -8.08
N LYS A 148 21.41 6.58 -8.07
CA LYS A 148 20.44 7.69 -8.17
C LYS A 148 19.68 7.68 -9.50
N HIS A 149 20.30 7.23 -10.59
CA HIS A 149 19.70 7.22 -11.92
C HIS A 149 18.59 6.14 -12.07
N TRP A 150 18.55 5.13 -11.18
CA TRP A 150 17.43 4.18 -11.09
C TRP A 150 16.13 4.81 -10.57
N ALA A 151 16.18 6.04 -10.05
CA ALA A 151 14.99 6.75 -9.60
C ALA A 151 14.03 7.13 -10.74
N GLU A 152 14.48 7.08 -12.00
CA GLU A 152 13.66 7.47 -13.14
C GLU A 152 12.56 6.42 -13.42
N LEU A 153 11.31 6.88 -13.54
CA LEU A 153 10.17 5.97 -13.68
C LEU A 153 10.17 5.18 -15.00
N SER A 154 10.79 5.73 -16.04
CA SER A 154 11.02 5.10 -17.35
C SER A 154 11.97 3.91 -17.27
N ASN A 155 12.89 3.91 -16.30
CA ASN A 155 13.80 2.82 -16.08
C ASN A 155 13.07 1.66 -15.38
N ARG A 156 12.89 0.55 -16.11
CA ARG A 156 12.17 -0.65 -15.64
C ARG A 156 13.11 -1.84 -15.43
N HIS A 157 14.34 -1.77 -15.91
CA HIS A 157 15.37 -2.81 -15.82
C HIS A 157 16.67 -2.19 -15.35
N HIS A 158 17.18 -2.67 -14.23
CA HIS A 158 18.35 -2.13 -13.57
C HIS A 158 19.57 -3.00 -13.86
N VAL A 159 20.67 -2.37 -14.24
CA VAL A 159 22.00 -2.97 -14.33
C VAL A 159 22.89 -2.24 -13.35
N CYS A 160 23.54 -2.97 -12.45
CA CYS A 160 24.38 -2.38 -11.41
C CYS A 160 25.79 -2.08 -11.90
N ASP A 161 26.17 -0.81 -11.96
CA ASP A 161 27.53 -0.38 -12.36
C ASP A 161 28.65 -0.91 -11.45
N ALA A 162 28.32 -1.35 -10.22
CA ALA A 162 29.31 -1.79 -9.24
C ALA A 162 29.54 -3.31 -9.23
N CYS A 163 28.54 -4.12 -9.60
CA CYS A 163 28.63 -5.59 -9.53
C CYS A 163 28.06 -6.32 -10.74
N GLY A 164 27.57 -5.61 -11.76
CA GLY A 164 26.99 -6.20 -12.98
C GLY A 164 25.63 -6.87 -12.78
N PHE A 165 25.06 -6.87 -11.57
CA PHE A 165 23.78 -7.53 -11.31
C PHE A 165 22.63 -6.87 -12.07
N GLU A 166 21.81 -7.69 -12.72
CA GLU A 166 20.66 -7.27 -13.53
C GLU A 166 19.35 -7.75 -12.94
N ILE A 167 18.35 -6.86 -12.85
CA ILE A 167 17.02 -7.22 -12.34
C ILE A 167 15.94 -6.23 -12.81
N GLU A 168 14.71 -6.72 -12.93
CA GLU A 168 13.55 -5.83 -13.07
C GLU A 168 13.40 -4.94 -11.82
N ARG A 169 13.08 -3.66 -12.02
CA ARG A 169 13.02 -2.68 -10.93
C ARG A 169 12.11 -3.10 -9.78
N ASP A 170 10.92 -3.60 -10.10
CA ASP A 170 9.91 -3.91 -9.08
C ASP A 170 10.31 -5.20 -8.32
N GLN A 171 10.90 -6.19 -9.00
CA GLN A 171 11.46 -7.39 -8.37
C GLN A 171 12.64 -7.05 -7.47
N GLY A 172 13.57 -6.20 -7.94
CA GLY A 172 14.70 -5.74 -7.14
C GLY A 172 14.26 -4.94 -5.92
N SER A 173 13.24 -4.09 -6.06
CA SER A 173 12.67 -3.35 -4.93
C SER A 173 12.08 -4.29 -3.87
N ALA A 174 11.35 -5.34 -4.30
CA ALA A 174 10.80 -6.33 -3.40
C ALA A 174 11.91 -7.14 -2.70
N LEU A 175 12.96 -7.51 -3.43
CA LEU A 175 14.08 -8.28 -2.87
C LEU A 175 14.86 -7.47 -1.84
N VAL A 176 15.13 -6.19 -2.09
CA VAL A 176 15.73 -5.30 -1.09
C VAL A 176 14.85 -5.20 0.15
N MET A 177 13.53 -5.00 0.00
CA MET A 177 12.62 -4.91 1.15
C MET A 177 12.60 -6.21 1.98
N TYR A 178 12.63 -7.35 1.30
CA TYR A 178 12.74 -8.66 1.95
C TYR A 178 14.07 -8.81 2.71
N GLN A 179 15.19 -8.50 2.07
CA GLN A 179 16.53 -8.56 2.67
C GLN A 179 16.66 -7.64 3.88
N VAL A 180 16.07 -6.44 3.83
CA VAL A 180 16.02 -5.52 4.97
C VAL A 180 15.22 -6.14 6.12
N ALA A 181 14.06 -6.75 5.82
CA ALA A 181 13.20 -7.35 6.83
C ALA A 181 13.88 -8.52 7.59
N ILE A 182 14.78 -9.25 6.92
CA ILE A 182 15.56 -10.34 7.52
C ILE A 182 16.96 -9.92 7.99
N ASN A 183 17.28 -8.61 7.98
CA ASN A 183 18.60 -8.04 8.32
C ASN A 183 19.77 -8.61 7.51
N GLN A 184 19.55 -8.95 6.24
CA GLN A 184 20.59 -9.45 5.32
C GLN A 184 20.94 -8.46 4.21
N GLN A 185 20.37 -7.25 4.22
CA GLN A 185 20.61 -6.27 3.17
C GLN A 185 22.05 -5.75 3.17
N PRO A 186 22.80 -5.95 2.07
CA PRO A 186 24.15 -5.40 1.95
C PRO A 186 24.11 -3.86 1.94
N GLY A 187 25.09 -3.23 2.59
CA GLY A 187 25.26 -1.78 2.55
C GLY A 187 24.23 -0.97 3.36
N ASP A 188 23.42 -1.62 4.20
CA ASP A 188 22.50 -0.93 5.13
C ASP A 188 23.17 -0.49 6.44
N GLY A 189 24.46 -0.80 6.61
CA GLY A 189 25.21 -0.48 7.83
C GLY A 189 24.89 -1.40 9.02
N ILE A 190 23.97 -2.35 8.82
CA ILE A 190 23.61 -3.42 9.75
C ILE A 190 24.33 -4.69 9.29
N ALA A 191 25.66 -4.63 9.14
CA ALA A 191 26.40 -5.88 9.14
C ALA A 191 26.23 -6.43 10.56
N LEU A 192 25.60 -7.60 10.71
CA LEU A 192 25.86 -8.40 11.89
C LEU A 192 27.39 -8.54 11.93
N VAL A 193 28.02 -7.91 12.91
CA VAL A 193 29.35 -8.34 13.32
C VAL A 193 29.15 -9.83 13.56
N ASN A 194 29.86 -10.69 12.83
CA ASN A 194 29.98 -12.09 13.22
C ASN A 194 30.65 -12.07 14.59
N VAL A 195 29.86 -11.87 15.65
CA VAL A 195 30.24 -12.27 16.97
C VAL A 195 30.15 -13.77 16.85
N ASP A 196 31.29 -14.40 16.63
CA ASP A 196 31.48 -15.82 16.86
C ASP A 196 31.13 -16.07 18.34
N ALA A 197 29.84 -16.12 18.63
CA ALA A 197 29.31 -16.60 19.88
C ALA A 197 29.60 -18.09 19.85
N SER A 198 30.78 -18.43 20.36
CA SER A 198 31.12 -19.78 20.73
C SER A 198 29.94 -20.33 21.51
N SER A 199 29.24 -21.29 20.92
CA SER A 199 28.04 -21.90 21.48
C SER A 199 28.42 -22.54 22.81
N SER A 200 28.24 -21.81 23.92
CA SER A 200 28.33 -22.36 25.26
C SER A 200 27.03 -23.09 25.57
N THR A 201 26.79 -24.19 24.84
CA THR A 201 25.84 -25.21 25.29
C THR A 201 26.55 -26.08 26.32
N SER A 202 26.81 -25.52 27.50
CA SER A 202 27.12 -26.34 28.67
C SER A 202 25.83 -27.01 29.17
N LYS A 203 25.72 -28.31 28.86
CA LYS A 203 24.89 -29.36 29.49
C LYS A 203 23.50 -28.93 30.00
N ARG A 204 22.45 -29.40 29.30
CA ARG A 204 21.08 -29.45 29.83
C ARG A 204 21.09 -30.23 31.16
N ARG A 205 20.77 -29.56 32.27
CA ARG A 205 20.35 -30.25 33.50
C ARG A 205 18.92 -30.73 33.28
N ASN A 206 18.69 -32.03 33.44
CA ASN A 206 17.34 -32.59 33.45
C ASN A 206 16.59 -32.01 34.66
N CYS A 207 15.69 -31.07 34.43
CA CYS A 207 14.70 -30.66 35.42
C CYS A 207 13.46 -31.53 35.20
N LYS A 208 13.32 -32.58 36.01
CA LYS A 208 12.05 -33.30 36.19
C LYS A 208 11.25 -32.50 37.20
N ASP A 209 10.36 -31.63 36.72
CA ASP A 209 9.16 -31.19 37.46
C ASP A 209 8.25 -30.41 36.50
N THR A 210 7.23 -31.08 35.98
CA THR A 210 6.12 -30.46 35.26
C THR A 210 5.18 -29.83 36.29
N GLY A 211 5.40 -28.54 36.58
CA GLY A 211 4.50 -27.74 37.41
C GLY A 211 3.13 -27.54 36.75
N SER A 212 2.09 -27.93 37.48
CA SER A 212 0.66 -27.88 37.15
C SER A 212 0.17 -26.54 36.59
N LEU A 213 -0.58 -26.59 35.48
CA LEU A 213 -1.44 -25.52 34.99
C LEU A 213 -2.47 -25.16 36.07
N LYS A 214 -2.41 -23.94 36.61
CA LYS A 214 -3.52 -23.36 37.36
C LYS A 214 -4.48 -22.70 36.38
N GLN A 215 -5.72 -23.21 36.35
CA GLN A 215 -6.86 -22.56 35.73
C GLN A 215 -7.11 -21.20 36.40
N LEU A 216 -7.17 -20.13 35.61
CA LEU A 216 -7.73 -18.87 36.05
C LEU A 216 -9.26 -18.96 35.88
N HIS A 217 -9.97 -18.95 37.01
CA HIS A 217 -11.40 -18.77 37.06
C HIS A 217 -11.72 -17.30 37.37
N PHE A 218 -12.65 -16.77 36.57
CA PHE A 218 -13.34 -15.46 36.59
C PHE A 218 -12.61 -14.27 35.97
#